data_AF-A0AA43C153-F1
#
_entry.id   AF-A0AA43C153-F1
#
_cell.length_a   1.000
_cell.length_b   1.000
_cell.length_c   1.000
_cell.angle_alpha   90.00
_cell.angle_beta   90.00
_cell.angle_gamma   90.00
#
_symmetry.space_group_name_H-M   'P 1'
#
loop_
_entity.id
_entity.type
_entity.pdbx_description
1 polymer ?
#
loop_
_entity_poly.entity_id
_entity_poly.type
_entity_poly.pdbx_seq_one_letter_code
_entity_poly.pdbx_strand_id
1 'polypeptide(L)' 'MVQLAWYGLSSLLFGIVLFFPVRNVMLAMNVNRAQRRLGRAVTAEEREVLRRKVTVLAAGLAVTFAFLYNRYLFFKFFS' A
#
# COMPACT_ATOMS: atom_id res chain seq x y z
N MET A 1 -27.42 5.22 -8.16
CA MET A 1 -26.30 4.88 -9.07
C MET A 1 -25.13 5.87 -8.98
N VAL A 2 -25.37 7.19 -9.03
CA VAL A 2 -24.30 8.22 -8.99
C VAL A 2 -23.40 8.15 -7.74
N GLN A 3 -23.99 7.98 -6.55
CA GLN A 3 -23.23 7.87 -5.29
C GLN A 3 -22.33 6.62 -5.24
N LEU A 4 -22.76 5.50 -5.84
CA LEU A 4 -21.99 4.26 -5.88
C LEU A 4 -20.76 4.40 -6.79
N ALA A 5 -20.92 5.09 -7.93
CA ALA A 5 -19.82 5.41 -8.84
C ALA A 5 -18.80 6.37 -8.20
N TRP A 6 -19.28 7.41 -7.50
CA TRP A 6 -18.42 8.35 -6.79
C TRP A 6 -17.60 7.67 -5.69
N TYR A 7 -18.24 6.78 -4.94
CA TYR A 7 -17.60 6.00 -3.88
C TYR A 7 -16.53 5.03 -4.41
N GLY A 8 -16.81 4.36 -5.53
CA GLY A 8 -15.81 3.50 -6.18
C GLY A 8 -14.60 4.30 -6.68
N LEU A 9 -14.85 5.46 -7.30
CA LEU A 9 -13.80 6.33 -7.83
C LEU A 9 -12.94 6.94 -6.72
N SER A 10 -13.56 7.41 -5.63
CA SER A 10 -12.83 7.98 -4.49
C SER A 10 -12.00 6.91 -3.77
N SER A 11 -12.51 5.68 -3.60
CA SER A 11 -11.73 4.55 -3.09
C SER A 11 -10.52 4.23 -3.97
N LEU A 12 -10.68 4.21 -5.30
CA LEU A 12 -9.59 3.94 -6.22
C LEU A 12 -8.50 5.01 -6.12
N LEU A 13 -8.89 6.28 -6.14
CA LEU A 13 -7.95 7.41 -5.97
C LEU A 13 -7.21 7.32 -4.64
N PHE A 14 -7.92 7.04 -3.55
CA PHE A 14 -7.32 6.91 -2.23
C PHE A 14 -6.34 5.74 -2.15
N GLY A 15 -6.69 4.60 -2.77
CA GLY A 15 -5.81 3.44 -2.87
C GLY A 15 -4.52 3.74 -3.65
N ILE A 16 -4.63 4.45 -4.77
CA ILE A 16 -3.45 4.85 -5.56
C ILE A 16 -2.54 5.80 -4.76
N VAL A 17 -3.14 6.78 -4.06
CA VAL A 17 -2.38 7.73 -3.24
C VAL A 17 -1.67 7.01 -2.08
N LEU A 18 -2.32 6.05 -1.43
CA LEU A 18 -1.73 5.27 -0.34
C LEU A 18 -0.68 4.26 -0.83
N PHE A 19 -0.80 3.76 -2.05
CA PHE A 19 0.06 2.70 -2.55
C PHE A 19 1.55 3.09 -2.56
N PHE A 20 1.89 4.27 -3.06
CA PHE A 20 3.27 4.72 -3.14
C PHE A 20 3.99 4.84 -1.79
N PRO A 21 3.45 5.58 -0.79
CA PRO A 21 4.08 5.68 0.52
C PRO A 21 4.16 4.33 1.22
N VAL A 22 3.10 3.52 1.18
CA VAL A 22 3.09 2.18 1.80
C VAL A 22 4.17 1.29 1.19
N ARG A 23 4.24 1.24 -0.14
CA ARG A 23 5.27 0.48 -0.87
C ARG A 23 6.68 0.93 -0.49
N ASN A 24 6.93 2.24 -0.44
CA ASN A 24 8.26 2.77 -0.13
C ASN A 24 8.69 2.44 1.31
N VAL A 25 7.79 2.59 2.28
CA VAL A 25 8.04 2.26 3.69
C VAL A 25 8.31 0.76 3.83
N MET A 26 7.45 -0.08 3.28
CA MET A 26 7.62 -1.53 3.34
C MET A 26 8.92 -1.98 2.67
N LEU A 27 9.31 -1.36 1.56
CA LEU A 27 10.55 -1.69 0.86
C LEU A 27 11.76 -1.31 1.71
N ALA A 28 11.78 -0.11 2.29
CA ALA A 28 12.85 0.32 3.18
C ALA A 28 12.98 -0.61 4.39
N MET A 29 11.87 -0.98 5.03
CA MET A 29 11.86 -1.92 6.14
C MET A 29 12.43 -3.30 5.75
N ASN A 30 12.03 -3.84 4.60
CA ASN A 30 12.50 -5.14 4.14
C ASN A 30 13.99 -5.10 3.75
N VAL A 31 14.44 -4.04 3.08
CA VAL A 31 15.86 -3.84 2.75
C VAL A 31 16.69 -3.73 4.02
N ASN A 32 16.28 -2.90 4.98
CA ASN A 32 17.00 -2.75 6.25
C ASN A 32 17.06 -4.07 7.03
N ARG A 33 15.95 -4.83 7.06
CA ARG A 33 15.92 -6.16 7.69
C ARG A 33 16.86 -7.14 6.99
N ALA A 34 16.91 -7.12 5.67
CA ALA A 34 17.81 -7.98 4.89
C ALA A 34 19.28 -7.60 5.11
N GLN A 35 19.62 -6.30 5.08
CA GLN A 35 20.97 -5.82 5.35
C GLN A 35 21.46 -6.22 6.75
N ARG A 36 20.61 -6.05 7.78
CA ARG A 36 20.93 -6.48 9.15
C ARG A 36 21.16 -7.98 9.25
N ARG A 37 20.40 -8.79 8.51
CA ARG A 37 20.54 -10.26 8.53
C ARG A 37 21.78 -10.74 7.78
N LEU A 38 22.13 -10.09 6.68
CA LEU A 38 23.25 -10.50 5.82
C LEU A 38 24.58 -9.90 6.27
N GLY A 39 24.57 -8.83 7.08
CA GLY A 39 25.78 -8.09 7.47
C GLY A 39 26.43 -7.33 6.31
N ARG A 40 25.73 -7.19 5.17
CA ARG A 40 26.20 -6.49 3.96
C ARG A 40 25.07 -5.74 3.28
N ALA A 41 25.43 -4.88 2.33
CA ALA A 41 24.46 -4.26 1.44
C ALA A 41 23.73 -5.31 0.59
N VAL A 42 22.44 -5.07 0.35
CA VAL A 42 21.58 -5.88 -0.51
C VAL A 42 21.93 -5.58 -1.98
N THR A 43 22.11 -6.62 -2.79
CA THR A 43 22.42 -6.45 -4.22
C THR A 43 21.23 -5.89 -5.00
N ALA A 44 21.47 -5.41 -6.22
CA ALA A 44 20.38 -4.90 -7.07
C ALA A 44 19.32 -5.98 -7.36
N GLU A 45 19.74 -7.22 -7.58
CA GLU A 45 18.86 -8.37 -7.83
C GLU A 45 18.00 -8.70 -6.61
N GLU A 46 18.61 -8.80 -5.43
CA GLU A 46 17.91 -9.04 -4.17
C GLU A 46 16.91 -7.92 -3.86
N ARG A 47 17.28 -6.66 -4.13
CA ARG A 47 16.41 -5.51 -3.96
C ARG A 47 15.19 -5.58 -4.87
N GLU A 48 15.36 -6.01 -6.12
CA GLU A 48 14.25 -6.16 -7.06
C GLU A 48 13.29 -7.30 -6.65
N VAL A 49 13.82 -8.41 -6.13
CA VAL A 49 12.99 -9.48 -5.55
C VAL A 49 12.17 -8.97 -4.36
N LEU A 50 12.80 -8.22 -3.44
CA LEU A 50 12.09 -7.59 -2.31
C LEU A 50 11.04 -6.59 -2.80
N ARG A 51 11.37 -5.80 -3.83
CA ARG A 51 10.46 -4.83 -4.43
C ARG A 51 9.21 -5.49 -4.99
N ARG A 52 9.34 -6.59 -5.72
CA ARG A 52 8.19 -7.34 -6.26
C ARG A 52 7.28 -7.86 -5.15
N LYS A 53 7.87 -8.48 -4.12
CA LYS A 53 7.12 -8.99 -2.95
C LYS A 53 6.37 -7.86 -2.23
N VAL A 54 7.06 -6.77 -1.93
CA VAL A 54 6.48 -5.61 -1.26
C VAL A 54 5.40 -4.93 -2.10
N THR A 55 5.56 -4.88 -3.42
CA THR A 55 4.59 -4.25 -4.32
C THR A 55 3.22 -4.95 -4.23
N VAL A 56 3.20 -6.29 -4.19
CA VAL A 56 1.94 -7.06 -4.04
C VAL A 56 1.29 -6.79 -2.68
N LEU A 57 2.08 -6.81 -1.60
CA LEU A 57 1.55 -6.56 -0.25
C LEU A 57 1.05 -5.12 -0.09
N ALA A 58 1.78 -4.14 -0.63
CA ALA A 58 1.40 -2.74 -0.60
C ALA A 58 0.13 -2.48 -1.39
N ALA A 59 -0.07 -3.16 -2.53
CA ALA A 59 -1.31 -3.08 -3.29
C ALA A 59 -2.50 -3.62 -2.48
N GLY A 60 -2.34 -4.80 -1.86
CA GLY A 60 -3.37 -5.36 -0.99
C GLY A 60 -3.74 -4.42 0.17
N LEU A 61 -2.74 -3.92 0.89
CA LEU A 61 -2.95 -2.98 2.00
C LEU A 61 -3.61 -1.68 1.53
N ALA A 62 -3.13 -1.08 0.45
CA ALA A 62 -3.67 0.18 -0.05
C ALA A 62 -5.16 0.04 -0.46
N VAL A 63 -5.53 -1.07 -1.10
CA VAL A 63 -6.94 -1.37 -1.42
C VAL A 63 -7.74 -1.58 -0.14
N THR A 64 -7.28 -2.41 0.79
CA THR A 64 -7.99 -2.64 2.05
C THR A 64 -8.22 -1.35 2.83
N PHE A 65 -7.19 -0.51 2.98
CA PHE A 65 -7.31 0.77 3.68
C PHE A 65 -8.18 1.78 2.94
N ALA A 66 -8.14 1.82 1.60
CA ALA A 66 -9.01 2.69 0.83
C ALA A 66 -10.49 2.34 1.06
N PHE A 67 -10.83 1.05 1.01
CA PHE A 67 -12.20 0.59 1.28
C PHE A 67 -12.63 0.82 2.74
N LEU A 68 -11.76 0.53 3.70
CA LEU A 68 -12.03 0.76 5.12
C LEU A 68 -12.22 2.25 5.44
N TYR A 69 -11.34 3.11 4.92
CA TYR A 69 -11.41 4.55 5.15
C TYR A 69 -12.68 5.12 4.53
N ASN A 70 -13.00 4.75 3.29
CA ASN A 70 -14.22 5.22 2.65
C ASN A 70 -15.47 4.71 3.39
N ARG A 71 -15.43 3.48 3.94
CA ARG A 71 -16.55 2.92 4.74
C ARG A 71 -16.72 3.68 6.04
N TYR A 72 -15.62 3.97 6.72
CA TYR A 72 -15.63 4.76 7.95
C TYR A 72 -16.15 6.19 7.68
N LEU A 73 -15.69 6.85 6.61
CA LEU A 73 -16.20 8.16 6.21
C LEU A 73 -17.70 8.10 5.91
N PHE A 74 -18.15 7.11 5.14
CA PHE A 74 -19.57 6.96 4.85
C PHE A 74 -20.41 6.79 6.12
N PHE A 75 -19.96 5.91 7.02
CA PHE A 75 -20.63 5.70 8.30
C PHE A 75 -20.62 6.96 9.18
N LYS A 76 -19.52 7.71 9.21
CA LYS A 76 -19.37 8.90 10.07
C LYS A 76 -20.17 10.12 9.58
N PHE A 77 -20.32 10.28 8.27
CA PHE A 77 -20.95 11.47 7.67
C PHE A 77 -22.38 11.22 7.18
N PHE A 78 -22.83 9.97 7.07
CA PHE A 78 -24.18 9.61 6.61
C PHE A 78 -24.96 8.68 7.57
N SER A 79 -24.48 8.45 8.79
CA SER A 79 -25.23 7.86 9.91
C SER A 79 -25.63 8.92 10.92
#